data_AF-Q0FIK0-F1
#
_entry.id   AF-Q0FIK0-F1
#
_cell.length_a   1.000
_cell.length_b   1.000
_cell.length_c   1.000
_cell.angle_alpha   90.00
_cell.angle_beta   90.00
_cell.angle_gamma   90.00
#
_symmetry.space_group_name_H-M   'P 1'
#
loop_
_entity.id
_entity.type
_entity.pdbx_description
1 polymer ?
#
loop_
_entity_poly.entity_id
_entity_poly.type
_entity_poly.pdbx_seq_one_letter_code
_entity_poly.pdbx_strand_id
1 'polypeptide(L)'
;MSLTSETPPELIPLPQPCNASGEPRRVGVEVEFSGLTEEKAARVLADTLGGAASEEKPGKWSVTGTGLGDFECYLDSAPLNKMDRDGIGKSLRELARTVVPVEIVTDPIEIDQIPALDEALEALAKAGATGTTGGVLLGFGVHFNPEAAALTFEAIAPVLTAYALLEDHLRRSAGIDLSRRMLPWVDPYPRSLIDRLAADDGPSDMRGLIDTYLELAPSRNHGLDMLCLFAQIDKARVARVMDMEQIQPRPTYHWRLPDCRIDEPGWSLALEWNRWALVERVAADRALLQRLKVAWREHRDSLTSIRSDWARRVAIMLESAAP
;
A
#
# COMPACT_ATOMS: atom_id res chain seq x y z
N MET A 1 -23.26 -3.98 -18.15
CA MET A 1 -23.47 -2.54 -17.89
C MET A 1 -23.28 -2.34 -16.40
N SER A 2 -22.06 -1.99 -15.97
CA SER A 2 -21.80 -1.62 -14.58
C SER A 2 -21.83 -0.11 -14.52
N LEU A 3 -22.77 0.44 -13.77
CA LEU A 3 -22.82 1.86 -13.42
C LEU A 3 -21.58 2.13 -12.56
N THR A 4 -20.55 2.76 -13.12
CA THR A 4 -19.52 3.39 -12.32
C THR A 4 -20.19 4.58 -11.63
N SER A 5 -20.52 4.43 -10.36
CA SER A 5 -20.80 5.56 -9.48
C SER A 5 -19.63 6.53 -9.60
N GLU A 6 -19.87 7.78 -10.00
CA GLU A 6 -18.86 8.84 -9.95
C GLU A 6 -18.51 9.20 -8.50
N THR A 7 -19.39 8.87 -7.54
CA THR A 7 -19.16 9.12 -6.12
C THR A 7 -18.28 8.02 -5.51
N PRO A 8 -17.20 8.38 -4.78
CA PRO A 8 -16.45 7.45 -3.96
C PRO A 8 -17.35 6.61 -3.04
N PRO A 9 -17.05 5.32 -2.83
CA PRO A 9 -17.83 4.51 -1.91
C PRO A 9 -17.65 4.97 -0.46
N GLU A 10 -18.66 4.74 0.38
CA GLU A 10 -18.50 4.90 1.83
C GLU A 10 -17.39 3.96 2.36
N LEU A 11 -16.67 4.43 3.37
CA LEU A 11 -15.62 3.64 3.99
C LEU A 11 -16.20 2.49 4.82
N ILE A 12 -15.65 1.30 4.61
CA ILE A 12 -15.94 0.13 5.43
C ILE A 12 -15.18 0.29 6.76
N PRO A 13 -15.87 0.19 7.92
CA PRO A 13 -15.22 0.30 9.21
C PRO A 13 -14.27 -0.88 9.44
N LEU A 14 -13.13 -0.59 10.08
CA LEU A 14 -12.20 -1.63 10.52
C LEU A 14 -12.82 -2.44 11.67
N PRO A 15 -12.58 -3.76 11.75
CA PRO A 15 -13.08 -4.58 12.84
C PRO A 15 -12.47 -4.22 14.20
N GLN A 16 -11.30 -3.58 14.21
CA GLN A 16 -10.63 -3.04 15.40
C GLN A 16 -10.25 -1.57 15.13
N PRO A 17 -11.11 -0.59 15.38
CA PRO A 17 -10.86 0.80 14.98
C PRO A 17 -9.79 1.51 15.82
N CYS A 18 -9.47 1.00 17.01
CA CYS A 18 -8.50 1.59 17.93
C CYS A 18 -7.17 0.82 17.99
N ASN A 19 -6.09 1.52 18.32
CA ASN A 19 -4.79 0.93 18.64
C ASN A 19 -4.77 0.39 20.10
N ALA A 20 -3.63 -0.16 20.51
CA ALA A 20 -3.45 -0.75 21.84
C ALA A 20 -3.60 0.26 23.00
N SER A 21 -3.47 1.56 22.72
CA SER A 21 -3.68 2.65 23.68
C SER A 21 -5.16 3.09 23.77
N GLY A 22 -6.04 2.53 22.92
CA GLY A 22 -7.45 2.92 22.83
C GLY A 22 -7.70 4.16 21.95
N GLU A 23 -6.67 4.67 21.28
CA GLU A 23 -6.79 5.82 20.37
C GLU A 23 -7.25 5.35 18.98
N PRO A 24 -8.03 6.15 18.24
CA PRO A 24 -8.37 5.83 16.85
C PRO A 24 -7.12 5.57 16.01
N ARG A 25 -7.11 4.47 15.25
CA ARG A 25 -5.99 4.16 14.36
C ARG A 25 -5.89 5.17 13.24
N ARG A 26 -4.66 5.52 12.92
CA ARG A 26 -4.34 6.42 11.81
C ARG A 26 -3.77 5.66 10.62
N VAL A 27 -3.75 6.32 9.47
CA VAL A 27 -3.16 5.80 8.24
C VAL A 27 -2.31 6.88 7.60
N GLY A 28 -1.03 6.58 7.34
CA GLY A 28 -0.22 7.42 6.45
C GLY A 28 -0.56 7.10 5.00
N VAL A 29 -0.66 8.10 4.13
CA VAL A 29 -0.92 7.88 2.70
C VAL A 29 0.19 8.54 1.88
N GLU A 30 0.72 7.76 0.92
CA GLU A 30 1.70 8.21 -0.07
C GLU A 30 1.03 8.08 -1.44
N VAL A 31 1.09 9.13 -2.27
CA VAL A 31 0.51 9.12 -3.62
C VAL A 31 1.52 9.68 -4.61
N GLU A 32 1.86 8.88 -5.62
CA GLU A 32 2.77 9.26 -6.68
C GLU A 32 2.00 9.61 -7.96
N PHE A 33 2.34 10.71 -8.62
CA PHE A 33 1.74 11.14 -9.88
C PHE A 33 2.71 12.00 -10.70
N SER A 34 2.34 12.32 -11.93
CA SER A 34 3.09 13.27 -12.78
C SER A 34 2.19 14.42 -13.25
N GLY A 35 2.71 15.28 -14.12
CA GLY A 35 1.96 16.40 -14.71
C GLY A 35 2.01 17.70 -13.91
N LEU A 36 2.40 17.64 -12.63
CA LEU A 36 2.63 18.81 -11.76
C LEU A 36 4.06 18.82 -11.23
N THR A 37 4.53 20.01 -10.84
CA THR A 37 5.72 20.16 -10.00
C THR A 37 5.36 20.01 -8.53
N GLU A 38 6.35 19.71 -7.68
CA GLU A 38 6.20 19.67 -6.22
C GLU A 38 5.61 20.98 -5.65
N GLU A 39 6.03 22.13 -6.19
CA GLU A 39 5.48 23.44 -5.83
C GLU A 39 3.99 23.54 -6.17
N LYS A 40 3.61 23.14 -7.39
CA LYS A 40 2.24 23.27 -7.85
C LYS A 40 1.32 22.32 -7.08
N ALA A 41 1.79 21.10 -6.80
CA ALA A 41 1.09 20.14 -5.95
C ALA A 41 0.87 20.72 -4.54
N ALA A 42 1.93 21.22 -3.90
CA ALA A 42 1.85 21.81 -2.55
C ALA A 42 0.85 22.99 -2.49
N ARG A 43 0.86 23.87 -3.50
CA ARG A 43 -0.08 25.00 -3.57
C ARG A 43 -1.53 24.53 -3.76
N VAL A 44 -1.78 23.54 -4.62
CA VAL A 44 -3.14 22.99 -4.83
C VAL A 44 -3.66 22.34 -3.55
N LEU A 45 -2.80 21.61 -2.82
CA LEU A 45 -3.15 21.03 -1.52
C LEU A 45 -3.49 22.13 -0.50
N ALA A 46 -2.67 23.19 -0.40
CA ALA A 46 -2.92 24.32 0.49
C ALA A 46 -4.24 25.05 0.16
N ASP A 47 -4.52 25.26 -1.13
CA ASP A 47 -5.75 25.91 -1.58
C ASP A 47 -7.00 25.05 -1.29
N THR A 48 -6.86 23.72 -1.34
CA THR A 48 -7.98 22.78 -1.18
C THR A 48 -8.25 22.43 0.29
N LEU A 49 -7.19 22.17 1.06
CA LEU A 49 -7.27 21.70 2.45
C LEU A 49 -7.05 22.81 3.48
N GLY A 50 -6.79 24.04 3.02
CA GLY A 50 -6.29 25.13 3.84
C GLY A 50 -4.80 24.95 4.17
N GLY A 51 -4.25 25.92 4.91
CA GLY A 51 -2.84 25.92 5.32
C GLY A 51 -1.96 26.78 4.41
N ALA A 52 -0.65 26.52 4.46
CA ALA A 52 0.35 27.27 3.69
C ALA A 52 1.40 26.36 3.09
N ALA A 53 1.71 26.59 1.81
CA ALA A 53 2.77 25.90 1.09
C ALA A 53 4.10 26.67 1.21
N SER A 54 5.18 25.97 1.52
CA SER A 54 6.54 26.52 1.58
C SER A 54 7.58 25.56 1.01
N GLU A 55 8.63 26.10 0.40
CA GLU A 55 9.79 25.31 0.00
C GLU A 55 10.77 25.20 1.17
N GLU A 56 10.96 23.99 1.69
CA GLU A 56 11.91 23.73 2.79
C GLU A 56 13.35 23.70 2.28
N LYS A 57 13.53 23.09 1.11
CA LYS A 57 14.80 23.01 0.38
C LYS A 57 14.50 22.77 -1.11
N PRO A 58 15.46 23.04 -2.02
CA PRO A 58 15.24 22.90 -3.46
C PRO A 58 14.59 21.56 -3.85
N GLY A 59 13.34 21.62 -4.31
CA GLY A 59 12.56 20.45 -4.74
C GLY A 59 11.92 19.60 -3.63
N LYS A 60 11.85 20.12 -2.40
CA LYS A 60 11.02 19.58 -1.31
C LYS A 60 10.15 20.69 -0.74
N TRP A 61 8.85 20.55 -0.91
CA TRP A 61 7.83 21.45 -0.42
C TRP A 61 7.10 20.83 0.77
N SER A 62 6.66 21.68 1.68
CA SER A 62 5.79 21.36 2.80
C SER A 62 4.46 22.08 2.64
N VAL A 63 3.37 21.47 3.07
CA VAL A 63 2.08 22.14 3.28
C VAL A 63 1.73 21.97 4.74
N THR A 64 1.67 23.09 5.47
CA THR A 64 1.48 23.05 6.93
C THR A 64 0.16 23.70 7.33
N GLY A 65 -0.42 23.20 8.43
CA GLY A 65 -1.64 23.77 9.02
C GLY A 65 -2.90 23.49 8.19
N THR A 66 -2.92 22.38 7.46
CA THR A 66 -4.12 21.93 6.72
C THR A 66 -5.13 21.29 7.67
N GLY A 67 -6.37 21.11 7.21
CA GLY A 67 -7.38 20.35 7.95
C GLY A 67 -7.06 18.86 8.15
N LEU A 68 -6.07 18.32 7.43
CA LEU A 68 -5.68 16.90 7.43
C LEU A 68 -4.28 16.64 8.04
N GLY A 69 -3.65 17.65 8.65
CA GLY A 69 -2.25 17.55 9.08
C GLY A 69 -1.28 18.07 8.01
N ASP A 70 0.02 17.81 8.19
CA ASP A 70 1.02 18.36 7.28
C ASP A 70 1.29 17.40 6.11
N PHE A 71 1.73 17.96 4.98
CA PHE A 71 2.09 17.22 3.78
C PHE A 71 3.52 17.52 3.38
N GLU A 72 4.24 16.51 2.92
CA GLU A 72 5.46 16.68 2.14
C GLU A 72 5.16 16.46 0.66
N CYS A 73 5.73 17.29 -0.20
CA CYS A 73 5.66 17.15 -1.66
C CYS A 73 7.08 17.19 -2.22
N TYR A 74 7.52 16.11 -2.86
CA TYR A 74 8.87 16.03 -3.42
C TYR A 74 8.93 15.12 -4.64
N LEU A 75 10.00 15.24 -5.44
CA LEU A 75 10.26 14.29 -6.52
C LEU A 75 10.85 13.00 -5.94
N ASP A 76 10.30 11.83 -6.29
CA ASP A 76 10.91 10.57 -5.89
C ASP A 76 12.33 10.49 -6.44
N SER A 77 13.30 10.51 -5.53
CA SER A 77 14.72 10.58 -5.87
C SER A 77 15.29 9.21 -6.21
N ALA A 78 14.61 8.09 -5.97
CA ALA A 78 15.14 6.76 -6.25
C ALA A 78 15.49 6.55 -7.74
N PRO A 79 14.65 6.96 -8.72
CA PRO A 79 15.03 6.97 -10.14
C PRO A 79 16.22 7.89 -10.45
N LEU A 80 16.25 9.08 -9.85
CA LEU A 80 17.33 10.07 -10.07
C LEU A 80 18.67 9.57 -9.51
N ASN A 81 18.67 8.95 -8.34
CA ASN A 81 19.86 8.39 -7.69
C ASN A 81 20.45 7.23 -8.49
N LYS A 82 19.61 6.43 -9.15
CA LYS A 82 20.06 5.38 -10.09
C LYS A 82 20.74 5.99 -11.32
N MET A 83 20.15 7.03 -11.89
CA MET A 83 20.73 7.76 -13.03
C MET A 83 22.05 8.46 -12.70
N ASP A 84 22.18 9.00 -11.48
CA ASP A 84 23.43 9.60 -10.99
C ASP A 84 24.55 8.53 -10.86
N ARG A 85 24.21 7.32 -10.38
CA ARG A 85 25.16 6.18 -10.39
C ARG A 85 25.60 5.78 -11.80
N ASP A 86 24.72 5.96 -12.78
CA ASP A 86 25.00 5.65 -14.19
C ASP A 86 25.71 6.80 -14.94
N GLY A 87 26.05 7.90 -14.25
CA GLY A 87 26.90 8.98 -14.78
C GLY A 87 26.21 9.93 -15.76
N ILE A 88 24.90 10.12 -15.63
CA ILE A 88 24.11 10.97 -16.53
C ILE A 88 24.34 12.48 -16.25
N GLY A 89 24.64 13.26 -17.29
CA GLY A 89 24.96 14.69 -17.17
C GLY A 89 23.79 15.61 -16.78
N LYS A 90 24.09 16.78 -16.20
CA LYS A 90 23.11 17.75 -15.65
C LYS A 90 21.94 18.11 -16.58
N SER A 91 22.18 18.27 -17.89
CA SER A 91 21.10 18.61 -18.84
C SER A 91 20.11 17.47 -19.06
N LEU A 92 20.58 16.22 -19.01
CA LEU A 92 19.72 15.04 -19.12
C LEU A 92 18.99 14.76 -17.80
N ARG A 93 19.57 15.19 -16.66
CA ARG A 93 18.93 15.19 -15.34
C ARG A 93 17.73 16.16 -15.26
N GLU A 94 17.86 17.39 -15.77
CA GLU A 94 16.72 18.32 -15.82
C GLU A 94 15.59 17.80 -16.71
N LEU A 95 15.93 17.11 -17.81
CA LEU A 95 14.94 16.40 -18.62
C LEU A 95 14.35 15.20 -17.88
N ALA A 96 15.15 14.45 -17.12
CA ALA A 96 14.68 13.30 -16.35
C ALA A 96 13.71 13.70 -15.22
N ARG A 97 13.87 14.88 -14.61
CA ARG A 97 12.91 15.41 -13.63
C ARG A 97 11.48 15.54 -14.18
N THR A 98 11.33 15.75 -15.49
CA THR A 98 10.00 15.83 -16.12
C THR A 98 9.28 14.49 -16.21
N VAL A 99 10.00 13.37 -16.01
CA VAL A 99 9.43 12.02 -16.01
C VAL A 99 9.45 11.36 -14.63
N VAL A 100 10.06 12.01 -13.63
CA VAL A 100 10.11 11.53 -12.24
C VAL A 100 8.78 11.87 -11.55
N PRO A 101 8.18 10.92 -10.81
CA PRO A 101 6.94 11.19 -10.08
C PRO A 101 7.15 12.30 -9.04
N VAL A 102 6.15 13.15 -8.90
CA VAL A 102 5.92 13.87 -7.65
C VAL A 102 5.24 12.88 -6.70
N GLU A 103 5.79 12.76 -5.50
CA GLU A 103 5.20 12.04 -4.39
C GLU A 103 4.65 13.07 -3.39
N ILE A 104 3.40 12.88 -2.99
CA ILE A 104 2.84 13.53 -1.80
C ILE A 104 2.78 12.51 -0.68
N VAL A 105 3.20 12.93 0.51
CA VAL A 105 3.17 12.11 1.74
C VAL A 105 2.41 12.88 2.79
N THR A 106 1.41 12.25 3.37
CA THR A 106 0.65 12.83 4.47
C THR A 106 1.27 12.45 5.81
N ASP A 107 1.16 13.34 6.81
CA ASP A 107 1.10 12.88 8.19
C ASP A 107 0.00 11.82 8.35
N PRO A 108 0.09 10.91 9.34
CA PRO A 108 -0.97 9.93 9.56
C PRO A 108 -2.33 10.60 9.85
N ILE A 109 -3.29 10.37 8.94
CA ILE A 109 -4.65 10.91 9.05
C ILE A 109 -5.59 9.91 9.74
N GLU A 110 -6.70 10.41 10.28
CA GLU A 110 -7.79 9.54 10.71
C GLU A 110 -8.47 8.90 9.50
N ILE A 111 -9.00 7.69 9.67
CA ILE A 111 -9.54 6.90 8.54
C ILE A 111 -10.73 7.62 7.88
N ASP A 112 -11.57 8.29 8.67
CA ASP A 112 -12.72 9.06 8.17
C ASP A 112 -12.32 10.34 7.39
N GLN A 113 -11.03 10.70 7.40
CA GLN A 113 -10.49 11.80 6.62
C GLN A 113 -10.05 11.40 5.20
N ILE A 114 -10.03 10.10 4.86
CA ILE A 114 -9.70 9.63 3.51
C ILE A 114 -10.56 10.30 2.41
N PRO A 115 -11.87 10.53 2.58
CA PRO A 115 -12.69 11.21 1.55
C PRO A 115 -12.26 12.66 1.31
N ALA A 116 -11.80 13.38 2.34
CA ALA A 116 -11.27 14.74 2.16
C ALA A 116 -9.93 14.72 1.41
N LEU A 117 -9.11 13.67 1.60
CA LEU A 117 -7.91 13.47 0.78
C LEU A 117 -8.28 13.14 -0.67
N ASP A 118 -9.34 12.36 -0.91
CA ASP A 118 -9.89 12.11 -2.26
C ASP A 118 -10.28 13.43 -2.97
N GLU A 119 -10.94 14.36 -2.28
CA GLU A 119 -11.26 15.69 -2.83
C GLU A 119 -9.99 16.48 -3.22
N ALA A 120 -8.93 16.39 -2.42
CA ALA A 120 -7.66 17.01 -2.73
C ALA A 120 -6.97 16.36 -3.94
N LEU A 121 -7.06 15.04 -4.09
CA LEU A 121 -6.56 14.32 -5.26
C LEU A 121 -7.34 14.69 -6.54
N GLU A 122 -8.66 14.87 -6.45
CA GLU A 122 -9.43 15.41 -7.57
C GLU A 122 -8.99 16.82 -7.96
N ALA A 123 -8.68 17.68 -7.00
CA ALA A 123 -8.18 19.03 -7.27
C ALA A 123 -6.80 18.98 -7.97
N LEU A 124 -5.93 18.06 -7.56
CA LEU A 124 -4.65 17.80 -8.25
C LEU A 124 -4.87 17.31 -9.68
N ALA A 125 -5.79 16.37 -9.90
CA ALA A 125 -6.16 15.89 -11.24
C ALA A 125 -6.68 17.03 -12.12
N LYS A 126 -7.60 17.86 -11.60
CA LYS A 126 -8.13 19.06 -12.28
C LYS A 126 -7.03 20.08 -12.59
N ALA A 127 -5.97 20.14 -11.78
CA ALA A 127 -4.80 20.99 -12.02
C ALA A 127 -3.81 20.42 -13.06
N GLY A 128 -3.99 19.17 -13.49
CA GLY A 128 -3.16 18.50 -14.50
C GLY A 128 -2.35 17.32 -13.98
N ALA A 129 -2.58 16.83 -12.76
CA ALA A 129 -1.96 15.60 -12.29
C ALA A 129 -2.44 14.39 -13.10
N THR A 130 -1.52 13.50 -13.47
CA THR A 130 -1.81 12.28 -14.24
C THR A 130 -1.27 11.05 -13.55
N GLY A 131 -2.04 9.96 -13.59
CA GLY A 131 -1.71 8.66 -13.02
C GLY A 131 -0.94 7.75 -13.96
N THR A 132 -0.92 6.45 -13.66
CA THR A 132 -0.06 5.43 -14.28
C THR A 132 -0.28 5.30 -15.79
N THR A 133 -1.48 5.64 -16.30
CA THR A 133 -1.78 5.62 -17.73
C THR A 133 -1.14 6.76 -18.53
N GLY A 134 -0.60 7.78 -17.87
CA GLY A 134 0.07 8.93 -18.48
C GLY A 134 1.41 8.64 -19.18
N GLY A 135 1.84 7.37 -19.23
CA GLY A 135 2.98 6.93 -20.05
C GLY A 135 4.35 6.95 -19.36
N VAL A 136 4.40 7.03 -18.04
CA VAL A 136 5.67 7.01 -17.28
C VAL A 136 6.07 5.57 -16.97
N LEU A 137 7.23 5.15 -17.51
CA LEU A 137 7.81 3.82 -17.31
C LEU A 137 8.31 3.54 -15.87
N LEU A 138 8.33 4.55 -15.00
CA LEU A 138 9.03 4.50 -13.70
C LEU A 138 8.17 3.99 -12.53
N GLY A 139 6.88 3.74 -12.73
CA GLY A 139 5.95 3.26 -11.70
C GLY A 139 5.37 4.42 -10.89
N PHE A 140 4.04 4.44 -10.74
CA PHE A 140 3.35 5.30 -9.80
C PHE A 140 2.53 4.42 -8.87
N GLY A 141 2.73 4.59 -7.57
CA GLY A 141 2.01 3.87 -6.54
C GLY A 141 1.09 4.74 -5.71
N VAL A 142 0.19 4.06 -5.01
CA VAL A 142 -0.45 4.56 -3.80
C VAL A 142 -0.02 3.64 -2.68
N HIS A 143 0.54 4.19 -1.60
CA HIS A 143 0.87 3.40 -0.44
C HIS A 143 0.03 3.83 0.75
N PHE A 144 -0.66 2.88 1.34
CA PHE A 144 -1.26 3.05 2.65
C PHE A 144 -0.29 2.50 3.69
N ASN A 145 -0.16 3.23 4.79
CA ASN A 145 0.54 2.81 5.99
C ASN A 145 -0.45 2.65 7.16
N PRO A 146 -1.39 1.68 7.14
CA PRO A 146 -2.34 1.50 8.23
C PRO A 146 -1.62 1.16 9.53
N GLU A 147 -1.93 1.88 10.60
CA GLU A 147 -1.44 1.55 11.93
C GLU A 147 -1.93 0.15 12.36
N ALA A 148 -1.05 -0.63 12.98
CA ALA A 148 -1.40 -1.92 13.54
C ALA A 148 -2.21 -1.75 14.84
N ALA A 149 -3.27 -2.54 15.01
CA ALA A 149 -4.08 -2.50 16.23
C ALA A 149 -3.29 -2.82 17.50
N ALA A 150 -2.34 -3.75 17.41
CA ALA A 150 -1.36 -4.00 18.46
C ALA A 150 -0.10 -4.63 17.86
N LEU A 151 1.04 -4.48 18.55
CA LEU A 151 2.31 -5.12 18.18
C LEU A 151 2.43 -6.52 18.80
N THR A 152 1.36 -7.30 18.75
CA THR A 152 1.31 -8.68 19.26
C THR A 152 1.14 -9.68 18.12
N PHE A 153 1.50 -10.94 18.38
CA PHE A 153 1.36 -12.00 17.39
C PHE A 153 -0.10 -12.20 16.96
N GLU A 154 -1.02 -12.14 17.92
CA GLU A 154 -2.45 -12.35 17.72
C GLU A 154 -3.09 -11.25 16.86
N ALA A 155 -2.55 -10.02 16.90
CA ALA A 155 -3.02 -8.92 16.08
C ALA A 155 -2.40 -8.94 14.67
N ILE A 156 -1.14 -9.33 14.54
CA ILE A 156 -0.39 -9.22 13.28
C ILE A 156 -0.50 -10.46 12.40
N ALA A 157 -0.36 -11.66 12.97
CA ALA A 157 -0.31 -12.90 12.20
C ALA A 157 -1.58 -13.15 11.36
N PRO A 158 -2.80 -12.91 11.89
CA PRO A 158 -4.01 -13.06 11.09
C PRO A 158 -4.10 -12.08 9.92
N VAL A 159 -3.67 -10.82 10.11
CA VAL A 159 -3.69 -9.79 9.06
C VAL A 159 -2.71 -10.13 7.94
N LEU A 160 -1.47 -10.49 8.28
CA LEU A 160 -0.48 -10.94 7.29
C LEU A 160 -0.96 -12.18 6.53
N THR A 161 -1.52 -13.16 7.25
CA THR A 161 -2.03 -14.40 6.65
C THR A 161 -3.23 -14.12 5.74
N ALA A 162 -4.16 -13.26 6.16
CA ALA A 162 -5.30 -12.86 5.35
C ALA A 162 -4.84 -12.16 4.07
N TYR A 163 -3.95 -11.16 4.16
CA TYR A 163 -3.40 -10.50 2.98
C TYR A 163 -2.76 -11.51 2.02
N ALA A 164 -1.89 -12.39 2.54
CA ALA A 164 -1.19 -13.38 1.72
C ALA A 164 -2.14 -14.33 0.97
N LEU A 165 -3.26 -14.72 1.60
CA LEU A 165 -4.29 -15.56 0.97
C LEU A 165 -5.18 -14.78 0.01
N LEU A 166 -5.41 -13.48 0.24
CA LEU A 166 -6.30 -12.65 -0.57
C LEU A 166 -5.61 -11.95 -1.73
N GLU A 167 -4.28 -11.82 -1.74
CA GLU A 167 -3.53 -10.97 -2.67
C GLU A 167 -3.92 -11.18 -4.14
N ASP A 168 -4.02 -12.43 -4.61
CA ASP A 168 -4.39 -12.74 -5.99
C ASP A 168 -5.81 -12.27 -6.35
N HIS A 169 -6.74 -12.33 -5.38
CA HIS A 169 -8.09 -11.81 -5.52
C HIS A 169 -8.09 -10.28 -5.53
N LEU A 170 -7.40 -9.64 -4.59
CA LEU A 170 -7.29 -8.19 -4.50
C LEU A 170 -6.74 -7.61 -5.80
N ARG A 171 -5.64 -8.18 -6.31
CA ARG A 171 -5.03 -7.74 -7.57
C ARG A 171 -5.95 -7.89 -8.77
N ARG A 172 -6.69 -9.00 -8.83
CA ARG A 172 -7.69 -9.23 -9.88
C ARG A 172 -8.85 -8.23 -9.80
N SER A 173 -9.33 -7.94 -8.59
CA SER A 173 -10.44 -7.01 -8.34
C SER A 173 -10.09 -5.54 -8.62
N ALA A 174 -8.81 -5.18 -8.45
CA ALA A 174 -8.29 -3.86 -8.77
C ALA A 174 -8.11 -3.62 -10.27
N GLY A 175 -8.19 -4.67 -11.10
CA GLY A 175 -8.00 -4.56 -12.55
C GLY A 175 -6.58 -4.18 -12.94
N ILE A 176 -5.59 -4.46 -12.09
CA ILE A 176 -4.17 -4.16 -12.34
C ILE A 176 -3.78 -4.80 -13.67
N ASP A 177 -3.37 -3.98 -14.64
CA ASP A 177 -3.00 -4.44 -15.97
C ASP A 177 -1.83 -5.44 -15.88
N LEU A 178 -1.93 -6.55 -16.60
CA LEU A 178 -0.89 -7.57 -16.70
C LEU A 178 0.45 -6.98 -17.16
N SER A 179 0.42 -5.90 -17.95
CA SER A 179 1.62 -5.16 -18.37
C SER A 179 2.44 -4.60 -17.18
N ARG A 180 1.78 -4.37 -16.04
CA ARG A 180 2.33 -3.76 -14.83
C ARG A 180 2.95 -4.76 -13.85
N ARG A 181 2.81 -6.06 -14.12
CA ARG A 181 3.54 -7.13 -13.38
C ARG A 181 5.06 -7.05 -13.52
N MET A 182 5.55 -6.24 -14.45
CA MET A 182 6.96 -6.02 -14.72
C MET A 182 7.52 -4.77 -14.01
N LEU A 183 6.66 -4.01 -13.30
CA LEU A 183 7.09 -2.84 -12.53
C LEU A 183 7.71 -3.28 -11.20
N PRO A 184 8.75 -2.58 -10.72
CA PRO A 184 9.35 -2.85 -9.42
C PRO A 184 8.37 -2.52 -8.28
N TRP A 185 8.65 -3.07 -7.10
CA TRP A 185 8.03 -2.75 -5.79
C TRP A 185 6.67 -3.37 -5.45
N VAL A 186 6.16 -4.28 -6.29
CA VAL A 186 4.85 -4.92 -6.14
C VAL A 186 4.84 -6.42 -6.46
N ASP A 187 5.95 -7.14 -6.25
CA ASP A 187 5.94 -8.59 -6.49
C ASP A 187 4.88 -9.28 -5.60
N PRO A 188 4.12 -10.25 -6.14
CA PRO A 188 3.26 -11.06 -5.30
C PRO A 188 4.10 -11.82 -4.28
N TYR A 189 3.51 -12.14 -3.13
CA TYR A 189 4.21 -12.97 -2.16
C TYR A 189 4.60 -14.31 -2.77
N PRO A 190 5.81 -14.81 -2.44
CA PRO A 190 6.24 -16.12 -2.84
C PRO A 190 5.31 -17.15 -2.23
N ARG A 191 4.93 -18.13 -3.05
CA ARG A 191 3.98 -19.19 -2.68
C ARG A 191 4.41 -19.98 -1.44
N SER A 192 5.72 -20.11 -1.21
CA SER A 192 6.29 -20.75 -0.01
C SER A 192 5.93 -20.02 1.28
N LEU A 193 5.90 -18.68 1.27
CA LEU A 193 5.44 -17.90 2.43
C LEU A 193 3.97 -18.21 2.73
N ILE A 194 3.13 -18.21 1.70
CA ILE A 194 1.69 -18.50 1.83
C ILE A 194 1.49 -19.92 2.39
N ASP A 195 2.25 -20.91 1.90
CA ASP A 195 2.22 -22.28 2.43
C ASP A 195 2.53 -22.33 3.90
N ARG A 196 3.61 -21.66 4.32
CA ARG A 196 4.07 -21.67 5.70
C ARG A 196 3.06 -21.01 6.63
N LEU A 197 2.44 -19.90 6.21
CA LEU A 197 1.37 -19.22 6.97
C LEU A 197 0.08 -20.05 7.00
N ALA A 198 -0.22 -20.76 5.91
CA ALA A 198 -1.39 -21.62 5.80
C ALA A 198 -1.25 -22.97 6.51
N ALA A 199 -0.04 -23.41 6.87
CA ALA A 199 0.21 -24.69 7.51
C ALA A 199 -0.49 -24.82 8.89
N ASP A 200 -0.78 -26.06 9.28
CA ASP A 200 -1.36 -26.36 10.59
C ASP A 200 -0.35 -26.16 11.72
N ASP A 201 0.93 -26.42 11.45
CA ASP A 201 2.08 -26.13 12.31
C ASP A 201 2.74 -24.78 11.94
N GLY A 202 1.93 -23.83 11.46
CA GLY A 202 2.25 -22.42 11.18
C GLY A 202 3.12 -21.73 12.25
N PRO A 203 3.70 -20.56 11.98
CA PRO A 203 4.29 -19.75 13.05
C PRO A 203 3.31 -19.58 14.20
N SER A 204 3.76 -19.82 15.44
CA SER A 204 2.92 -19.81 16.65
C SER A 204 3.23 -18.66 17.61
N ASP A 205 4.27 -17.87 17.31
CA ASP A 205 4.67 -16.70 18.07
C ASP A 205 5.29 -15.64 17.14
N MET A 206 5.52 -14.44 17.67
CA MET A 206 6.05 -13.31 16.91
C MET A 206 7.45 -13.59 16.35
N ARG A 207 8.30 -14.29 17.12
CA ARG A 207 9.65 -14.62 16.70
C ARG A 207 9.62 -15.52 15.47
N GLY A 208 8.86 -16.60 15.52
CA GLY A 208 8.69 -17.54 14.42
C GLY A 208 8.05 -16.89 13.19
N LEU A 209 7.15 -15.92 13.39
CA LEU A 209 6.55 -15.16 12.29
C LEU A 209 7.57 -14.30 11.56
N ILE A 210 8.37 -13.53 12.31
CA ILE A 210 9.43 -12.68 11.72
C ILE A 210 10.49 -13.54 11.03
N ASP A 211 10.96 -14.60 11.70
CA ASP A 211 11.96 -15.51 11.13
C ASP A 211 11.45 -16.14 9.82
N THR A 212 10.18 -16.57 9.80
CA THR A 212 9.52 -17.09 8.60
C THR A 212 9.49 -16.07 7.46
N TYR A 213 9.12 -14.82 7.74
CA TYR A 213 9.04 -13.78 6.71
C TYR A 213 10.42 -13.44 6.16
N LEU A 214 11.42 -13.29 7.03
CA LEU A 214 12.80 -13.00 6.62
C LEU A 214 13.44 -14.16 5.85
N GLU A 215 13.03 -15.41 6.08
CA GLU A 215 13.51 -16.54 5.30
C GLU A 215 12.87 -16.60 3.91
N LEU A 216 11.54 -16.41 3.85
CA LEU A 216 10.77 -16.71 2.64
C LEU A 216 10.47 -15.49 1.76
N ALA A 217 10.49 -14.28 2.32
CA ALA A 217 10.18 -13.02 1.64
C ALA A 217 11.04 -11.82 2.16
N PRO A 218 12.39 -11.92 2.23
CA PRO A 218 13.27 -10.83 2.68
C PRO A 218 13.40 -9.72 1.64
N SER A 219 12.31 -9.03 1.36
CA SER A 219 12.26 -7.98 0.36
C SER A 219 11.24 -6.93 0.75
N ARG A 220 11.59 -5.68 0.45
CA ARG A 220 10.62 -4.59 0.45
C ARG A 220 9.74 -4.63 -0.80
N ASN A 221 10.12 -5.35 -1.86
CA ASN A 221 9.39 -5.43 -3.12
C ASN A 221 8.21 -6.42 -3.01
N HIS A 222 7.24 -6.13 -2.14
CA HIS A 222 5.99 -6.88 -2.04
C HIS A 222 4.81 -5.93 -1.87
N GLY A 223 3.63 -6.35 -2.33
CA GLY A 223 2.41 -5.55 -2.18
C GLY A 223 2.07 -5.26 -0.71
N LEU A 224 2.48 -6.12 0.23
CA LEU A 224 2.52 -5.81 1.65
C LEU A 224 3.95 -5.99 2.15
N ASP A 225 4.61 -4.90 2.54
CA ASP A 225 5.94 -4.92 3.15
C ASP A 225 5.80 -4.89 4.68
N MET A 226 6.25 -5.95 5.33
CA MET A 226 6.20 -6.10 6.79
C MET A 226 7.47 -5.62 7.49
N LEU A 227 8.52 -5.23 6.75
CA LEU A 227 9.85 -5.02 7.33
C LEU A 227 9.91 -3.82 8.28
N CYS A 228 9.15 -2.74 8.00
CA CYS A 228 9.07 -1.60 8.91
C CYS A 228 8.41 -1.98 10.25
N LEU A 229 7.30 -2.74 10.20
CA LEU A 229 6.60 -3.25 11.37
C LEU A 229 7.44 -4.25 12.15
N PHE A 230 8.09 -5.20 11.46
CA PHE A 230 8.97 -6.15 12.12
C PHE A 230 10.22 -5.50 12.71
N ALA A 231 10.76 -4.46 12.08
CA ALA A 231 11.86 -3.69 12.65
C ALA A 231 11.42 -2.87 13.87
N GLN A 232 10.15 -2.43 13.93
CA GLN A 232 9.58 -1.80 15.13
C GLN A 232 9.53 -2.77 16.32
N ILE A 233 9.31 -4.07 16.05
CA ILE A 233 9.20 -5.11 17.07
C ILE A 233 10.57 -5.66 17.48
N ASP A 234 11.39 -6.04 16.50
CA ASP A 234 12.71 -6.65 16.70
C ASP A 234 13.68 -6.18 15.60
N LYS A 235 14.15 -4.93 15.72
CA LYS A 235 15.11 -4.31 14.80
C LYS A 235 16.36 -5.16 14.61
N ALA A 236 16.88 -5.75 15.67
CA ALA A 236 18.10 -6.55 15.62
C ALA A 236 17.93 -7.78 14.74
N ARG A 237 16.77 -8.44 14.78
CA ARG A 237 16.46 -9.58 13.93
C ARG A 237 16.37 -9.21 12.46
N VAL A 238 15.69 -8.11 12.12
CA VAL A 238 15.59 -7.63 10.74
C VAL A 238 16.96 -7.21 10.19
N ALA A 239 17.76 -6.48 10.99
CA ALA A 239 19.09 -6.01 10.60
C ALA A 239 20.13 -7.13 10.36
N ARG A 240 19.84 -8.39 10.74
CA ARG A 240 20.68 -9.55 10.39
C ARG A 240 20.51 -10.03 8.96
N VAL A 241 19.39 -9.69 8.33
CA VAL A 241 19.00 -10.19 7.00
C VAL A 241 18.89 -9.05 5.98
N MET A 242 18.44 -7.88 6.42
CA MET A 242 18.16 -6.74 5.55
C MET A 242 19.14 -5.58 5.79
N ASP A 243 19.41 -4.83 4.73
CA ASP A 243 19.97 -3.49 4.86
C ASP A 243 18.91 -2.54 5.45
N MET A 244 19.28 -1.85 6.53
CA MET A 244 18.37 -0.98 7.27
C MET A 244 18.29 0.44 6.70
N GLU A 245 19.09 0.80 5.68
CA GLU A 245 19.13 2.16 5.12
C GLU A 245 17.73 2.67 4.72
N GLN A 246 16.89 1.79 4.15
CA GLN A 246 15.55 2.15 3.69
C GLN A 246 14.42 1.58 4.56
N ILE A 247 14.73 0.96 5.70
CA ILE A 247 13.72 0.37 6.60
C ILE A 247 13.62 1.27 7.81
N GLN A 248 12.56 2.08 7.84
CA GLN A 248 12.26 2.96 8.96
C GLN A 248 11.26 2.27 9.90
N PRO A 249 11.68 1.88 11.13
CA PRO A 249 10.79 1.21 12.08
C PRO A 249 9.59 2.08 12.42
N ARG A 250 8.38 1.51 12.25
CA ARG A 250 7.11 2.16 12.61
C ARG A 250 6.01 1.11 12.77
N PRO A 251 4.97 1.35 13.59
CA PRO A 251 3.93 0.38 13.90
C PRO A 251 2.85 0.28 12.80
N THR A 252 3.25 0.29 11.53
CA THR A 252 2.31 0.31 10.39
C THR A 252 2.56 -0.85 9.44
N TYR A 253 1.49 -1.40 8.87
CA TYR A 253 1.59 -2.23 7.67
C TYR A 253 1.98 -1.33 6.50
N HIS A 254 2.97 -1.69 5.68
CA HIS A 254 3.30 -0.88 4.50
C HIS A 254 2.66 -1.53 3.27
N TRP A 255 1.43 -1.11 2.96
CA TRP A 255 0.62 -1.69 1.90
C TRP A 255 0.75 -0.86 0.62
N ARG A 256 1.31 -1.48 -0.42
CA ARG A 256 1.65 -0.83 -1.68
C ARG A 256 0.73 -1.26 -2.80
N LEU A 257 0.14 -0.28 -3.46
CA LEU A 257 -0.63 -0.46 -4.67
C LEU A 257 0.25 -0.11 -5.88
N PRO A 258 0.26 -0.95 -6.93
CA PRO A 258 1.13 -0.75 -8.09
C PRO A 258 0.73 0.40 -9.00
N ASP A 259 -0.41 1.03 -8.71
CA ASP A 259 -1.09 1.97 -9.59
C ASP A 259 -1.62 3.17 -8.82
N CYS A 260 -1.33 4.35 -9.32
CA CYS A 260 -2.06 5.57 -9.03
C CYS A 260 -2.96 5.89 -10.22
N ARG A 261 -4.26 5.95 -10.01
CA ARG A 261 -5.27 6.19 -11.07
C ARG A 261 -5.99 7.52 -10.84
N ILE A 262 -5.25 8.51 -10.36
CA ILE A 262 -5.74 9.83 -9.92
C ILE A 262 -6.57 10.57 -10.98
N ASP A 263 -6.33 10.31 -12.25
CA ASP A 263 -7.00 10.91 -13.41
C ASP A 263 -8.05 10.00 -14.06
N GLU A 264 -8.34 8.83 -13.47
CA GLU A 264 -9.35 7.90 -14.00
C GLU A 264 -10.72 8.11 -13.32
N PRO A 265 -11.81 8.30 -14.10
CA PRO A 265 -13.14 8.44 -13.54
C PRO A 265 -13.56 7.24 -12.66
N GLY A 266 -14.09 7.55 -11.47
CA GLY A 266 -14.58 6.54 -10.52
C GLY A 266 -13.49 5.81 -9.74
N TRP A 267 -12.23 6.20 -9.86
CA TRP A 267 -11.18 5.79 -8.93
C TRP A 267 -11.15 6.71 -7.70
N SER A 268 -10.84 6.14 -6.53
CA SER A 268 -10.67 6.90 -5.29
C SER A 268 -9.86 6.10 -4.27
N LEU A 269 -9.22 6.77 -3.32
CA LEU A 269 -8.58 6.18 -2.15
C LEU A 269 -9.60 5.43 -1.28
N ALA A 270 -10.84 5.92 -1.15
CA ALA A 270 -11.88 5.19 -0.42
C ALA A 270 -12.14 3.78 -1.00
N LEU A 271 -12.12 3.64 -2.34
CA LEU A 271 -12.24 2.35 -3.01
C LEU A 271 -11.07 1.42 -2.65
N GLU A 272 -9.84 1.95 -2.67
CA GLU A 272 -8.65 1.19 -2.32
C GLU A 272 -8.63 0.82 -0.83
N TRP A 273 -8.95 1.76 0.05
CA TRP A 273 -9.04 1.53 1.48
C TRP A 273 -10.04 0.42 1.84
N ASN A 274 -11.17 0.36 1.15
CA ASN A 274 -12.15 -0.70 1.35
C ASN A 274 -11.60 -2.10 1.04
N ARG A 275 -10.59 -2.22 0.17
CA ARG A 275 -9.86 -3.46 -0.06
C ARG A 275 -8.96 -3.81 1.13
N TRP A 276 -8.33 -2.83 1.79
CA TRP A 276 -7.62 -3.05 3.06
C TRP A 276 -8.58 -3.48 4.18
N ALA A 277 -9.71 -2.78 4.32
CA ALA A 277 -10.72 -3.12 5.32
C ALA A 277 -11.23 -4.56 5.16
N LEU A 278 -11.35 -5.06 3.92
CA LEU A 278 -11.65 -6.47 3.65
C LEU A 278 -10.58 -7.42 4.21
N VAL A 279 -9.29 -7.10 4.06
CA VAL A 279 -8.19 -7.90 4.63
C VAL A 279 -8.34 -8.02 6.14
N GLU A 280 -8.55 -6.90 6.83
CA GLU A 280 -8.70 -6.90 8.28
C GLU A 280 -9.99 -7.62 8.73
N ARG A 281 -11.10 -7.48 7.99
CA ARG A 281 -12.33 -8.23 8.28
C ARG A 281 -12.15 -9.73 8.14
N VAL A 282 -11.44 -10.19 7.11
CA VAL A 282 -11.10 -11.62 6.96
C VAL A 282 -10.16 -12.08 8.07
N ALA A 283 -9.20 -11.24 8.47
CA ALA A 283 -8.31 -11.53 9.60
C ALA A 283 -9.06 -11.69 10.93
N ALA A 284 -10.12 -10.89 11.13
CA ALA A 284 -10.96 -10.95 12.32
C ALA A 284 -11.93 -12.16 12.33
N ASP A 285 -12.38 -12.62 11.16
CA ASP A 285 -13.20 -13.82 11.03
C ASP A 285 -12.33 -15.09 11.05
N ARG A 286 -12.07 -15.60 12.25
CA ARG A 286 -11.28 -16.83 12.48
C ARG A 286 -11.79 -18.03 11.70
N ALA A 287 -13.11 -18.16 11.53
CA ALA A 287 -13.69 -19.30 10.84
C ALA A 287 -13.45 -19.21 9.32
N LEU A 288 -13.64 -18.03 8.73
CA LEU A 288 -13.35 -17.79 7.32
C LEU A 288 -11.85 -17.91 7.04
N LEU A 289 -10.99 -17.30 7.86
CA LEU A 289 -9.54 -17.40 7.70
C LEU A 289 -9.08 -18.86 7.74
N GLN A 290 -9.60 -19.67 8.66
CA GLN A 290 -9.26 -21.09 8.72
C GLN A 290 -9.76 -21.86 7.49
N ARG A 291 -10.97 -21.57 6.99
CA ARG A 291 -11.45 -22.15 5.72
C ARG A 291 -10.55 -21.78 4.55
N LEU A 292 -10.07 -20.53 4.48
CA LEU A 292 -9.14 -20.08 3.45
C LEU A 292 -7.79 -20.80 3.55
N LYS A 293 -7.24 -21.00 4.75
CA LYS A 293 -6.01 -21.79 4.96
C LYS A 293 -6.18 -23.23 4.45
N VAL A 294 -7.28 -23.90 4.80
CA VAL A 294 -7.58 -25.26 4.31
C VAL A 294 -7.71 -25.27 2.79
N ALA A 295 -8.48 -24.35 2.22
CA ALA A 295 -8.70 -24.23 0.79
C ALA A 295 -7.40 -23.95 0.01
N TRP A 296 -6.47 -23.18 0.59
CA TRP A 296 -5.15 -22.96 0.00
C TRP A 296 -4.32 -24.24 -0.07
N ARG A 297 -4.28 -25.02 1.02
CA ARG A 297 -3.57 -26.31 1.04
C ARG A 297 -4.11 -27.27 -0.01
N GLU A 298 -5.44 -27.40 -0.10
CA GLU A 298 -6.09 -28.20 -1.16
C GLU A 298 -5.78 -27.67 -2.58
N HIS A 299 -5.74 -26.34 -2.75
CA HIS A 299 -5.34 -25.74 -4.03
C HIS A 299 -3.90 -26.12 -4.39
N ARG A 300 -3.00 -26.13 -3.40
CA ARG A 300 -1.59 -26.45 -3.57
C ARG A 300 -1.29 -27.92 -3.81
N ASP A 301 -2.11 -28.82 -3.27
CA ASP A 301 -2.01 -30.26 -3.53
C ASP A 301 -2.59 -30.67 -4.90
N SER A 302 -3.39 -29.79 -5.52
CA SER A 302 -3.97 -30.05 -6.83
C SER A 302 -2.92 -29.95 -7.96
N LEU A 303 -2.75 -31.05 -8.69
CA LEU A 303 -1.83 -31.17 -9.84
C LEU A 303 -2.24 -30.32 -11.06
N THR A 304 -3.49 -29.84 -11.10
CA THR A 304 -4.06 -29.17 -12.28
C THR A 304 -4.38 -27.69 -12.05
N SER A 305 -4.16 -27.16 -10.85
CA SER A 305 -4.58 -25.80 -10.52
C SER A 305 -3.53 -24.76 -10.95
N ILE A 306 -4.01 -23.62 -11.46
CA ILE A 306 -3.16 -22.47 -11.77
C ILE A 306 -3.46 -21.29 -10.84
N ARG A 307 -2.53 -20.33 -10.75
CA ARG A 307 -2.64 -19.18 -9.83
C ARG A 307 -3.96 -18.40 -9.96
N SER A 308 -4.48 -18.25 -11.16
CA SER A 308 -5.75 -17.54 -11.40
C SER A 308 -6.98 -18.27 -10.86
N ASP A 309 -6.91 -19.60 -10.65
CA ASP A 309 -7.99 -20.37 -10.04
C ASP A 309 -8.14 -20.02 -8.55
N TRP A 310 -7.02 -19.71 -7.87
CA TRP A 310 -7.05 -19.27 -6.48
C TRP A 310 -7.84 -17.98 -6.30
N ALA A 311 -7.57 -16.95 -7.12
CA ALA A 311 -8.30 -15.68 -7.08
C ALA A 311 -9.82 -15.86 -7.24
N ARG A 312 -10.25 -16.78 -8.12
CA ARG A 312 -11.67 -17.11 -8.33
C ARG A 312 -12.25 -17.85 -7.12
N ARG A 313 -11.51 -18.81 -6.57
CA ARG A 313 -11.93 -19.57 -5.39
C ARG A 313 -12.12 -18.66 -4.18
N VAL A 314 -11.21 -17.72 -3.95
CA VAL A 314 -11.33 -16.71 -2.90
C VAL A 314 -12.60 -15.88 -3.08
N ALA A 315 -12.88 -15.40 -4.29
CA ALA A 315 -14.11 -14.62 -4.56
C ALA A 315 -15.38 -15.37 -4.14
N ILE A 316 -15.52 -16.64 -4.53
CA ILE A 316 -16.66 -17.49 -4.16
C ILE A 316 -16.77 -17.66 -2.65
N MET A 317 -15.65 -17.84 -1.96
CA MET A 317 -15.63 -18.01 -0.51
C MET A 317 -16.00 -16.73 0.24
N LEU A 318 -15.61 -15.56 -0.26
CA LEU A 318 -16.00 -14.26 0.28
C LEU A 318 -17.50 -14.00 0.07
N GLU A 319 -18.02 -14.27 -1.13
CA GLU A 319 -19.45 -14.15 -1.44
C GLU A 319 -20.30 -15.06 -0.55
N SER A 320 -19.85 -16.29 -0.29
CA SER A 320 -20.55 -17.25 0.57
C SER A 320 -20.47 -16.92 2.06
N ALA A 321 -19.55 -16.03 2.45
CA ALA A 321 -19.37 -15.59 3.83
C ALA A 321 -20.01 -14.22 4.11
N ALA A 322 -20.52 -13.54 3.07
CA ALA A 322 -21.30 -12.32 3.25
C ALA A 322 -22.60 -12.66 4.01
N PRO A 323 -22.98 -11.85 5.02
CA PRO A 323 -24.17 -12.08 5.85
C PRO A 323 -25.49 -12.03 5.09
#